data_AF-A0A5N6KZ01-F1
#
_entry.id   AF-A0A5N6KZ01-F1
#
_cell.length_a   1.000
_cell.length_b   1.000
_cell.length_c   1.000
_cell.angle_alpha   90.00
_cell.angle_beta   90.00
_cell.angle_gamma   90.00
#
_symmetry.space_group_name_H-M   'P 1'
#
loop_
_entity.id
_entity.type
_entity.pdbx_description
1 polymer ?
#
loop_
_entity_poly.entity_id
_entity_poly.type
_entity_poly.pdbx_seq_one_letter_code
_entity_poly.pdbx_strand_id
1 'polypeptide(L)'
;MTMTVTFHPPDGNHSKTKDIRLVPDVQALDEIDISMHGSPTTGYHMGSDCSDWFSSCFGYDVELLYVGANRREVLGNLSPNKPASWLQSAKQLTGISAGDHEQGLGLSDCAALLVVSETSLRHVSRMLPDDLEGDITKFRPNVVLSGAEHEYEEDFWSEIAVNGNKLLLTANCNRCVSLNIDYKTGDFATGPPGTVLKSLMKERRVDEGAKYSPVFGRYGFVEKQAHGASIKVNDPASVTDTIAERTKFCKRNSAHYNLDVTD
;
A
#
# COMPACT_ATOMS: atom_id res chain seq x y z
N MET A 1 9.17 20.27 -11.19
CA MET A 1 9.71 19.93 -9.86
C MET A 1 10.59 18.70 -10.00
N THR A 2 11.80 18.73 -9.45
CA THR A 2 12.75 17.61 -9.45
C THR A 2 12.95 17.12 -8.02
N MET A 3 13.25 15.83 -7.87
CA MET A 3 13.64 15.20 -6.62
C MET A 3 15.02 14.60 -6.81
N THR A 4 15.94 14.93 -5.91
CA THR A 4 17.24 14.28 -5.84
C THR A 4 17.11 12.98 -5.06
N VAL A 5 17.40 11.86 -5.71
CA VAL A 5 17.49 10.54 -5.09
C VAL A 5 18.95 10.27 -4.73
N THR A 6 19.19 9.85 -3.50
CA THR A 6 20.51 9.43 -3.02
C THR A 6 20.50 7.93 -2.75
N PHE A 7 21.38 7.20 -3.41
CA PHE A 7 21.62 5.78 -3.15
C PHE A 7 22.80 5.63 -2.19
N HIS A 8 22.56 4.93 -1.08
CA HIS A 8 23.57 4.57 -0.08
C HIS A 8 23.83 3.06 -0.17
N PRO A 9 24.99 2.62 -0.70
CA PRO A 9 25.26 1.20 -0.85
C PRO A 9 25.51 0.53 0.51
N PRO A 10 25.08 -0.73 0.71
CA PRO A 10 25.21 -1.45 1.99
C PRO A 10 26.66 -1.66 2.46
N ASP A 11 27.59 -1.74 1.51
CA ASP A 11 29.02 -1.95 1.77
C ASP A 11 29.76 -0.68 2.21
N GLY A 12 29.04 0.45 2.33
CA GLY A 12 29.62 1.74 2.73
C GLY A 12 30.43 2.43 1.64
N ASN A 13 30.35 1.96 0.39
CA ASN A 13 30.94 2.65 -0.76
C ASN A 13 30.33 4.04 -0.98
N HIS A 14 30.93 4.80 -1.92
CA HIS A 14 30.48 6.15 -2.24
C HIS A 14 29.01 6.18 -2.69
N SER A 15 28.23 7.04 -2.02
CA SER A 15 26.83 7.27 -2.37
C SER A 15 26.72 7.90 -3.76
N LYS A 16 25.70 7.50 -4.51
CA LYS A 16 25.38 8.05 -5.83
C LYS A 16 24.15 8.94 -5.72
N THR A 17 24.04 9.96 -6.56
CA THR A 17 22.85 10.82 -6.63
C THR A 17 22.30 10.89 -8.04
N LYS A 18 20.98 11.11 -8.15
CA LYS A 18 20.28 11.34 -9.43
C LYS A 18 19.13 12.30 -9.23
N ASP A 19 19.05 13.31 -10.07
CA ASP A 19 17.88 14.18 -10.14
C ASP A 19 16.83 13.57 -11.07
N ILE A 20 15.62 13.40 -10.55
CA ILE A 20 14.49 12.81 -11.28
C ILE A 20 13.35 13.82 -11.33
N ARG A 21 12.73 13.99 -12.49
CA ARG A 21 11.53 14.82 -12.63
C ARG A 21 10.34 14.11 -11.96
N LEU A 22 9.71 14.77 -11.00
CA LEU A 22 8.50 14.24 -10.33
C LEU A 22 7.26 14.28 -11.23
N VAL A 23 7.25 15.25 -12.16
CA VAL A 23 6.20 15.43 -13.16
C VAL A 23 6.92 15.60 -14.50
N PRO A 24 7.22 14.51 -15.22
CA PRO A 24 7.82 14.55 -16.54
C PRO A 24 6.81 15.02 -17.60
N ASP A 25 7.32 15.41 -18.77
CA ASP A 25 6.48 15.56 -19.97
C ASP A 25 6.29 14.17 -20.57
N VAL A 26 5.07 13.65 -20.49
CA VAL A 26 4.73 12.28 -20.89
C VAL A 26 4.57 12.11 -22.40
N GLN A 27 4.38 13.19 -23.16
CA GLN A 27 4.12 13.09 -24.61
C GLN A 27 5.32 12.56 -25.40
N ALA A 28 6.52 12.71 -24.85
CA ALA A 28 7.78 12.29 -25.46
C ALA A 28 8.32 10.98 -24.89
N LEU A 29 7.57 10.29 -24.01
CA LEU A 29 8.01 9.07 -23.35
C LEU A 29 7.32 7.85 -23.94
N ASP A 30 8.05 6.74 -24.01
CA ASP A 30 7.50 5.46 -24.43
C ASP A 30 6.55 4.91 -23.36
N GLU A 31 5.44 4.33 -23.81
CA GLU A 31 4.47 3.66 -22.96
C GLU A 31 4.83 2.18 -22.78
N ILE A 32 4.69 1.69 -21.55
CA ILE A 32 4.94 0.31 -21.16
C ILE A 32 3.75 -0.20 -20.34
N ASP A 33 3.12 -1.26 -20.81
CA ASP A 33 2.07 -1.94 -20.06
C ASP A 33 2.67 -2.77 -18.92
N ILE A 34 2.15 -2.55 -17.72
CA ILE A 34 2.56 -3.25 -16.51
C ILE A 34 1.34 -3.80 -15.77
N SER A 35 1.55 -4.87 -15.00
CA SER A 35 0.53 -5.42 -14.10
C SER A 35 1.10 -5.58 -12.71
N MET A 36 0.46 -4.92 -11.74
CA MET A 36 0.81 -5.03 -10.33
C MET A 36 -0.31 -5.74 -9.58
N HIS A 37 0.01 -6.88 -8.96
CA HIS A 37 -0.94 -7.70 -8.20
C HIS A 37 -2.20 -8.07 -8.99
N GLY A 38 -2.07 -8.28 -10.31
CA GLY A 38 -3.18 -8.59 -11.21
C GLY A 38 -4.00 -7.38 -11.67
N SER A 39 -3.65 -6.15 -11.25
CA SER A 39 -4.24 -4.93 -11.78
C SER A 39 -3.34 -4.31 -12.85
N PRO A 40 -3.77 -4.27 -14.12
CA PRO A 40 -2.99 -3.65 -15.19
C PRO A 40 -3.03 -2.12 -15.14
N THR A 41 -2.00 -1.47 -15.67
CA THR A 41 -1.94 -0.04 -16.04
C THR A 41 -0.82 0.20 -17.04
N THR A 42 -0.77 1.40 -17.61
CA THR A 42 0.29 1.84 -18.51
C THR A 42 1.20 2.83 -17.77
N GLY A 43 2.51 2.57 -17.79
CA GLY A 43 3.54 3.46 -17.28
C GLY A 43 4.30 4.14 -18.42
N TYR A 44 4.81 5.34 -18.17
CA TYR A 44 5.72 6.06 -19.06
C TYR A 44 7.16 5.75 -18.66
N HIS A 45 7.96 5.25 -19.59
CA HIS A 45 9.37 4.96 -19.38
C HIS A 45 10.18 6.24 -19.21
N MET A 46 10.87 6.41 -18.08
CA MET A 46 11.55 7.67 -17.72
C MET A 46 12.90 7.88 -18.43
N GLY A 47 13.20 7.06 -19.44
CA GLY A 47 14.43 7.09 -20.22
C GLY A 47 15.53 6.23 -19.64
N SER A 48 16.39 5.69 -20.52
CA SER A 48 17.46 4.75 -20.14
C SER A 48 18.43 5.37 -19.13
N ASP A 49 18.69 6.68 -19.20
CA ASP A 49 19.54 7.38 -18.24
C ASP A 49 19.06 7.28 -16.77
N CYS A 50 17.74 7.15 -16.55
CA CYS A 50 17.20 6.84 -15.21
C CYS A 50 17.30 5.36 -14.88
N SER A 51 16.87 4.49 -15.80
CA SER A 51 16.90 3.03 -15.65
C SER A 51 18.33 2.51 -15.41
N ASP A 52 19.29 2.88 -16.24
CA ASP A 52 20.70 2.52 -16.14
C ASP A 52 21.31 2.96 -14.80
N TRP A 53 20.92 4.14 -14.30
CA TRP A 53 21.39 4.61 -13.00
C TRP A 53 20.92 3.70 -11.87
N PHE A 54 19.63 3.35 -11.83
CA PHE A 54 19.09 2.43 -10.83
C PHE A 54 19.67 1.01 -11.00
N SER A 55 19.78 0.51 -12.23
CA SER A 55 20.40 -0.79 -12.51
C SER A 55 21.84 -0.85 -11.98
N SER A 56 22.61 0.23 -12.15
CA SER A 56 23.98 0.33 -11.61
C SER A 56 24.04 0.41 -10.07
N CYS A 57 22.94 0.80 -9.42
CA CYS A 57 22.86 0.86 -7.96
C CYS A 57 22.46 -0.50 -7.39
N PHE A 58 21.49 -1.17 -8.01
CA PHE A 58 20.92 -2.40 -7.49
C PHE A 58 21.60 -3.68 -8.00
N GLY A 59 22.37 -3.61 -9.09
CA GLY A 59 23.09 -4.74 -9.65
C GLY A 59 22.23 -5.71 -10.46
N TYR A 60 21.03 -5.29 -10.86
CA TYR A 60 20.12 -6.00 -11.76
C TYR A 60 19.36 -5.00 -12.63
N ASP A 61 18.75 -5.47 -13.71
CA ASP A 61 18.03 -4.60 -14.65
C ASP A 61 16.79 -3.98 -13.98
N VAL A 62 16.70 -2.66 -14.02
CA VAL A 62 15.61 -1.86 -13.42
C VAL A 62 15.07 -0.87 -14.43
N GLU A 63 13.74 -0.84 -14.54
CA GLU A 63 13.03 0.19 -15.29
C GLU A 63 12.33 1.17 -14.36
N LEU A 64 12.58 2.47 -14.57
CA LEU A 64 11.86 3.52 -13.86
C LEU A 64 10.65 3.99 -14.68
N LEU A 65 9.46 3.76 -14.14
CA LEU A 65 8.20 4.15 -14.77
C LEU A 65 7.47 5.24 -14.00
N TYR A 66 6.89 6.18 -14.72
CA TYR A 66 5.94 7.16 -14.19
C TYR A 66 4.53 6.80 -14.65
N VAL A 67 3.59 6.61 -13.72
CA VAL A 67 2.20 6.22 -14.08
C VAL A 67 1.25 7.39 -14.27
N GLY A 68 1.68 8.64 -14.01
CA GLY A 68 0.89 9.85 -14.34
C GLY A 68 -0.55 9.81 -13.86
N ALA A 69 -1.51 9.87 -14.80
CA ALA A 69 -2.95 9.74 -14.56
C ALA A 69 -3.48 8.30 -14.75
N ASN A 70 -2.63 7.36 -15.17
CA ASN A 70 -3.00 5.98 -15.47
C ASN A 70 -3.19 5.19 -14.16
N ARG A 71 -4.39 5.31 -13.60
CA ARG A 71 -4.76 4.67 -12.34
C ARG A 71 -5.11 3.20 -12.55
N ARG A 72 -4.60 2.36 -11.67
CA ARG A 72 -4.97 0.95 -11.52
C ARG A 72 -6.31 0.78 -10.83
N GLU A 73 -7.04 -0.25 -11.24
CA GLU A 73 -8.28 -0.64 -10.59
C GLU A 73 -8.02 -1.15 -9.16
N VAL A 74 -8.82 -0.71 -8.20
CA VAL A 74 -8.86 -1.34 -6.87
C VAL A 74 -9.59 -2.68 -6.99
N LEU A 75 -8.86 -3.76 -6.73
CA LEU A 75 -9.35 -5.13 -6.81
C LEU A 75 -9.97 -5.61 -5.49
N GLY A 76 -10.75 -6.69 -5.58
CA GLY A 76 -11.34 -7.33 -4.41
C GLY A 76 -12.50 -6.55 -3.80
N ASN A 77 -12.64 -6.64 -2.48
CA ASN A 77 -13.65 -5.92 -1.69
C ASN A 77 -13.12 -4.62 -1.06
N LEU A 78 -12.03 -4.05 -1.61
CA LEU A 78 -11.34 -2.90 -1.02
C LEU A 78 -11.90 -1.55 -1.48
N SER A 79 -12.54 -1.48 -2.65
CA SER A 79 -13.08 -0.22 -3.17
C SER A 79 -14.31 0.21 -2.36
N PRO A 80 -14.36 1.45 -1.83
CA PRO A 80 -15.50 1.90 -1.05
C PRO A 80 -16.75 2.16 -1.92
N ASN A 81 -16.60 2.27 -3.24
CA ASN A 81 -17.67 2.62 -4.18
C ASN A 81 -18.20 1.45 -5.02
N LYS A 82 -17.72 0.22 -4.81
CA LYS A 82 -18.22 -0.95 -5.54
C LYS A 82 -19.17 -1.77 -4.66
N PRO A 83 -20.47 -1.86 -4.99
CA PRO A 83 -21.30 -2.90 -4.39
C PRO A 83 -20.73 -4.28 -4.75
N ALA A 84 -20.78 -5.22 -3.82
CA ALA A 84 -20.44 -6.62 -4.06
C ALA A 84 -21.39 -7.22 -5.11
N SER A 85 -21.12 -7.00 -6.40
CA SER A 85 -21.97 -7.51 -7.47
C SER A 85 -21.14 -8.07 -8.62
N TRP A 86 -21.61 -9.22 -9.08
CA TRP A 86 -21.12 -10.14 -10.09
C TRP A 86 -21.42 -9.66 -11.53
N LEU A 87 -22.08 -8.51 -11.70
CA LEU A 87 -22.60 -8.02 -12.99
C LEU A 87 -21.58 -7.29 -13.90
N GLN A 88 -20.31 -7.15 -13.51
CA GLN A 88 -19.32 -6.40 -14.30
C GLN A 88 -18.52 -7.23 -15.32
N SER A 89 -18.67 -8.56 -15.33
CA SER A 89 -17.95 -9.46 -16.26
C SER A 89 -18.21 -9.16 -17.74
N ALA A 90 -19.25 -8.37 -18.07
CA ALA A 90 -19.58 -8.00 -19.45
C ALA A 90 -18.76 -6.81 -20.01
N LYS A 91 -18.13 -5.96 -19.18
CA LYS A 91 -17.33 -4.81 -19.66
C LYS A 91 -15.87 -5.17 -19.98
N GLN A 92 -15.42 -6.37 -19.62
CA GLN A 92 -14.04 -6.81 -19.80
C GLN A 92 -13.74 -7.28 -21.24
N LEU A 93 -14.77 -7.41 -22.09
CA LEU A 93 -14.65 -7.87 -23.47
C LEU A 93 -14.23 -6.80 -24.49
N THR A 94 -14.20 -5.51 -24.13
CA THR A 94 -13.97 -4.43 -25.11
C THR A 94 -12.56 -3.83 -25.10
N GLY A 95 -11.63 -4.34 -24.29
CA GLY A 95 -10.18 -4.03 -24.38
C GLY A 95 -9.77 -2.56 -24.23
N ILE A 96 -10.71 -1.66 -23.89
CA ILE A 96 -10.48 -0.24 -23.70
C ILE A 96 -10.88 0.08 -22.27
N SER A 97 -9.89 0.26 -21.40
CA SER A 97 -10.10 0.77 -20.05
C SER A 97 -9.20 1.97 -19.79
N ALA A 98 -9.41 3.05 -20.55
CA ALA A 98 -9.23 4.38 -20.01
C ALA A 98 -10.42 4.66 -19.07
N GLY A 99 -10.47 3.94 -17.95
CA GLY A 99 -11.47 4.13 -16.92
C GLY A 99 -11.07 5.30 -16.04
N ASP A 100 -11.91 6.32 -15.94
CA ASP A 100 -11.83 7.35 -14.91
C ASP A 100 -12.06 6.68 -13.55
N HIS A 101 -11.00 6.09 -13.01
CA HIS A 101 -11.02 5.47 -11.69
C HIS A 101 -10.89 6.60 -10.67
N GLU A 102 -12.02 7.23 -10.31
CA GLU A 102 -12.08 8.31 -9.29
C GLU A 102 -11.31 7.97 -8.00
N GLN A 103 -11.13 6.67 -7.68
CA GLN A 103 -10.32 6.17 -6.55
C GLN A 103 -9.33 5.05 -6.95
N GLY A 104 -8.81 5.09 -8.17
CA GLY A 104 -7.81 4.12 -8.60
C GLY A 104 -6.44 4.33 -7.92
N LEU A 105 -5.57 3.34 -8.05
CA LEU A 105 -4.26 3.32 -7.41
C LEU A 105 -3.17 3.77 -8.38
N GLY A 106 -2.12 4.41 -7.88
CA GLY A 106 -0.85 4.48 -8.60
C GLY A 106 -0.13 3.13 -8.53
N LEU A 107 1.06 3.12 -7.94
CA LEU A 107 1.85 1.90 -7.71
C LEU A 107 1.68 1.31 -6.30
N SER A 108 0.74 1.81 -5.49
CA SER A 108 0.44 1.29 -4.14
C SER A 108 -0.19 -0.11 -4.18
N ASP A 109 0.19 -1.02 -3.28
CA ASP A 109 -0.23 -2.44 -3.37
C ASP A 109 -1.76 -2.66 -3.43
N CYS A 110 -2.50 -2.19 -2.41
CA CYS A 110 -3.92 -2.54 -2.21
C CYS A 110 -4.85 -1.33 -2.04
N ALA A 111 -4.38 -0.24 -1.47
CA ALA A 111 -5.19 0.95 -1.19
C ALA A 111 -4.37 2.23 -1.32
N ALA A 112 -5.07 3.37 -1.40
CA ALA A 112 -4.44 4.68 -1.56
C ALA A 112 -3.71 5.11 -0.28
N LEU A 113 -4.26 4.76 0.88
CA LEU A 113 -3.72 5.09 2.19
C LEU A 113 -3.63 3.85 3.09
N LEU A 114 -2.68 3.88 4.01
CA LEU A 114 -2.61 3.00 5.17
C LEU A 114 -2.65 3.86 6.44
N VAL A 115 -3.64 3.59 7.28
CA VAL A 115 -3.86 4.24 8.58
C VAL A 115 -3.47 3.27 9.69
N VAL A 116 -2.74 3.75 10.69
CA VAL A 116 -2.31 2.98 11.86
C VAL A 116 -2.43 3.83 13.11
N SER A 117 -2.43 3.20 14.29
CA SER A 117 -2.37 3.92 15.56
C SER A 117 -1.02 3.72 16.29
N GLU A 118 -0.56 4.76 16.98
CA GLU A 118 0.60 4.66 17.89
C GLU A 118 0.32 3.69 19.04
N THR A 119 -0.94 3.62 19.49
CA THR A 119 -1.37 2.70 20.55
C THR A 119 -1.13 1.26 20.15
N SER A 120 -1.48 0.86 18.93
CA SER A 120 -1.18 -0.48 18.40
C SER A 120 0.33 -0.71 18.22
N LEU A 121 1.08 0.30 17.79
CA LEU A 121 2.54 0.17 17.66
C LEU A 121 3.23 -0.09 19.01
N ARG A 122 2.75 0.51 20.10
CA ARG A 122 3.24 0.20 21.45
C ARG A 122 3.01 -1.26 21.82
N HIS A 123 1.86 -1.82 21.45
CA HIS A 123 1.64 -3.25 21.62
C HIS A 123 2.63 -4.07 20.78
N VAL A 124 2.86 -3.72 19.51
CA VAL A 124 3.88 -4.39 18.68
C VAL A 124 5.24 -4.39 19.35
N SER A 125 5.66 -3.25 19.91
CA SER A 125 6.93 -3.13 20.62
C SER A 125 7.06 -4.13 21.76
N ARG A 126 5.99 -4.35 22.55
CA ARG A 126 5.97 -5.35 23.64
C ARG A 126 5.98 -6.81 23.17
N MET A 127 5.64 -7.07 21.91
CA MET A 127 5.75 -8.42 21.32
C MET A 127 7.13 -8.71 20.74
N LEU A 128 7.98 -7.70 20.61
CA LEU A 128 9.37 -7.85 20.19
C LEU A 128 10.25 -8.16 21.41
N PRO A 129 11.44 -8.74 21.19
CA PRO A 129 12.48 -8.85 22.21
C PRO A 129 12.77 -7.51 22.90
N ASP A 130 13.14 -7.54 24.20
CA ASP A 130 13.27 -6.34 25.06
C ASP A 130 14.25 -5.27 24.54
N ASP A 131 15.17 -5.63 23.66
CA ASP A 131 16.14 -4.74 23.02
C ASP A 131 15.62 -4.09 21.72
N LEU A 132 14.39 -4.37 21.32
CA LEU A 132 13.79 -3.88 20.08
C LEU A 132 12.51 -3.08 20.33
N GLU A 133 12.43 -1.93 19.66
CA GLU A 133 11.20 -1.15 19.56
C GLU A 133 10.51 -1.37 18.22
N GLY A 134 9.18 -1.19 18.19
CA GLY A 134 8.40 -1.25 16.98
C GLY A 134 8.72 -0.07 16.06
N ASP A 135 9.38 -0.35 14.93
CA ASP A 135 9.65 0.65 13.90
C ASP A 135 8.44 0.84 12.98
N ILE A 136 7.76 1.97 13.14
CA ILE A 136 6.57 2.32 12.36
C ILE A 136 6.86 2.41 10.85
N THR A 137 8.09 2.76 10.46
CA THR A 137 8.47 2.94 9.06
C THR A 137 8.43 1.61 8.30
N LYS A 138 8.70 0.49 8.99
CA LYS A 138 8.54 -0.87 8.45
C LYS A 138 7.11 -1.18 8.03
N PHE A 139 6.14 -0.56 8.70
CA PHE A 139 4.73 -0.73 8.38
C PHE A 139 4.26 0.14 7.19
N ARG A 140 5.07 1.12 6.78
CA ARG A 140 4.83 2.02 5.64
C ARG A 140 3.47 2.73 5.66
N PRO A 141 2.99 3.24 6.82
CA PRO A 141 1.72 3.96 6.86
C PRO A 141 1.82 5.31 6.14
N ASN A 142 0.68 5.82 5.71
CA ASN A 142 0.53 7.19 5.25
C ASN A 142 0.07 8.12 6.39
N VAL A 143 -0.77 7.60 7.29
CA VAL A 143 -1.32 8.35 8.42
C VAL A 143 -1.11 7.54 9.70
N VAL A 144 -0.49 8.17 10.69
CA VAL A 144 -0.29 7.62 12.03
C VAL A 144 -1.12 8.46 12.99
N LEU A 145 -2.06 7.83 13.71
CA LEU A 145 -2.94 8.49 14.66
C LEU A 145 -2.52 8.18 16.10
N SER A 146 -2.55 9.19 16.96
CA SER A 146 -2.39 9.05 18.40
C SER A 146 -3.76 9.18 19.10
N GLY A 147 -3.82 8.81 20.37
CA GLY A 147 -5.03 9.00 21.21
C GLY A 147 -6.08 7.89 21.17
N ALA A 148 -5.87 6.79 20.43
CA ALA A 148 -6.73 5.61 20.52
C ALA A 148 -6.67 5.01 21.95
N GLU A 149 -7.84 4.69 22.52
CA GLU A 149 -7.96 4.26 23.92
C GLU A 149 -7.44 2.84 24.11
N HIS A 150 -7.78 1.96 23.17
CA HIS A 150 -7.34 0.57 23.15
C HIS A 150 -6.46 0.23 21.95
N GLU A 151 -5.69 -0.83 22.11
CA GLU A 151 -4.83 -1.37 21.08
C GLU A 151 -5.68 -2.02 19.98
N TYR A 152 -5.34 -1.75 18.73
CA TYR A 152 -6.01 -2.27 17.54
C TYR A 152 -7.46 -1.82 17.35
N GLU A 153 -7.87 -0.70 17.97
CA GLU A 153 -9.17 -0.08 17.67
C GLU A 153 -9.32 0.26 16.19
N GLU A 154 -8.22 0.57 15.51
CA GLU A 154 -8.24 0.84 14.08
C GLU A 154 -8.74 -0.34 13.25
N ASP A 155 -8.76 -1.58 13.78
CA ASP A 155 -9.37 -2.73 13.12
C ASP A 155 -10.88 -2.53 12.86
N PHE A 156 -11.52 -1.60 13.55
CA PHE A 156 -12.96 -1.39 13.57
C PHE A 156 -13.39 -0.01 13.06
N TRP A 157 -12.48 0.91 12.78
CA TRP A 157 -12.84 2.22 12.23
C TRP A 157 -13.30 2.07 10.77
N SER A 158 -14.53 2.44 10.44
CA SER A 158 -14.99 2.50 9.04
C SER A 158 -14.79 3.88 8.43
N GLU A 159 -14.80 4.93 9.25
CA GLU A 159 -14.58 6.30 8.81
C GLU A 159 -13.80 7.09 9.87
N ILE A 160 -12.84 7.88 9.42
CA ILE A 160 -12.18 8.90 10.23
C ILE A 160 -12.27 10.25 9.53
N ALA A 161 -12.29 11.32 10.30
CA ALA A 161 -12.16 12.69 9.80
C ALA A 161 -10.88 13.32 10.34
N VAL A 162 -10.04 13.84 9.44
CA VAL A 162 -8.82 14.59 9.77
C VAL A 162 -8.97 16.02 9.27
N ASN A 163 -9.03 16.97 10.20
CA ASN A 163 -9.34 18.37 9.91
C ASN A 163 -10.63 18.53 9.06
N GLY A 164 -11.66 17.74 9.38
CA GLY A 164 -12.93 17.70 8.65
C GLY A 164 -12.91 16.92 7.32
N ASN A 165 -11.75 16.46 6.85
CA ASN A 165 -11.64 15.66 5.63
C ASN A 165 -11.81 14.18 5.94
N LYS A 166 -12.76 13.53 5.26
CA LYS A 166 -13.14 12.15 5.52
C LYS A 166 -12.24 11.15 4.77
N LEU A 167 -11.81 10.13 5.50
CA LEU A 167 -11.13 8.96 4.97
C LEU A 167 -11.99 7.71 5.27
N LEU A 168 -12.30 6.96 4.22
CA LEU A 168 -13.06 5.72 4.26
C LEU A 168 -12.10 4.55 4.46
N LEU A 169 -12.31 3.75 5.49
CA LEU A 169 -11.43 2.67 5.91
C LEU A 169 -12.07 1.30 5.66
N THR A 170 -11.63 0.63 4.60
CA THR A 170 -12.42 -0.44 3.97
C THR A 170 -11.97 -1.86 4.30
N ALA A 171 -10.71 -2.06 4.69
CA ALA A 171 -10.21 -3.37 5.07
C ALA A 171 -8.95 -3.33 5.93
N ASN A 172 -8.78 -4.36 6.73
CA ASN A 172 -7.58 -4.58 7.52
C ASN A 172 -6.34 -4.89 6.65
N CYS A 173 -5.19 -4.33 7.03
CA CYS A 173 -3.94 -4.47 6.28
C CYS A 173 -3.20 -5.73 6.71
N ASN A 174 -3.27 -6.74 5.84
CA ASN A 174 -2.50 -7.98 5.98
C ASN A 174 -1.02 -7.72 5.72
N ARG A 175 -0.17 -8.11 6.66
CA ARG A 175 1.28 -7.85 6.63
C ARG A 175 2.03 -9.01 5.99
N CYS A 176 3.08 -8.67 5.25
CA CYS A 176 3.96 -9.63 4.60
C CYS A 176 5.39 -9.55 5.17
N VAL A 177 6.29 -10.37 4.60
CA VAL A 177 7.68 -10.49 5.05
C VAL A 177 8.50 -9.20 4.91
N SER A 178 7.98 -8.19 4.21
CA SER A 178 8.65 -6.88 4.08
C SER A 178 8.92 -6.19 5.43
N LEU A 179 8.19 -6.57 6.49
CA LEU A 179 8.47 -6.08 7.85
C LEU A 179 9.85 -6.51 8.37
N ASN A 180 10.40 -7.59 7.83
CA ASN A 180 11.67 -8.14 8.28
C ASN A 180 12.87 -7.60 7.48
N ILE A 181 12.71 -6.57 6.64
CA ILE A 181 13.82 -5.94 5.94
C ILE A 181 14.62 -5.06 6.91
N ASP A 182 15.96 -5.10 6.81
CA ASP A 182 16.87 -4.13 7.41
C ASP A 182 17.08 -2.98 6.41
N TYR A 183 16.69 -1.77 6.77
CA TYR A 183 16.81 -0.61 5.89
C TYR A 183 18.24 -0.10 5.72
N LYS A 184 19.19 -0.53 6.58
CA LYS A 184 20.61 -0.21 6.39
C LYS A 184 21.22 -1.04 5.27
N THR A 185 20.79 -2.30 5.14
CA THR A 185 21.38 -3.23 4.17
C THR A 185 20.51 -3.46 2.95
N GLY A 186 19.20 -3.24 3.04
CA GLY A 186 18.22 -3.60 2.01
C GLY A 186 17.87 -5.09 1.98
N ASP A 187 18.48 -5.91 2.83
CA ASP A 187 18.26 -7.35 2.91
C ASP A 187 17.29 -7.75 4.03
N PHE A 188 16.91 -9.02 4.06
CA PHE A 188 16.24 -9.58 5.23
C PHE A 188 17.14 -9.48 6.46
N ALA A 189 16.62 -8.82 7.49
CA ALA A 189 17.26 -8.71 8.78
C ALA A 189 17.48 -10.11 9.39
N THR A 190 18.64 -10.30 9.99
CA THR A 190 18.98 -11.52 10.72
C THR A 190 18.73 -11.34 12.21
N GLY A 191 18.57 -12.45 12.94
CA GLY A 191 18.36 -12.40 14.39
C GLY A 191 17.03 -11.73 14.80
N PRO A 192 16.97 -11.11 16.00
CA PRO A 192 15.75 -10.52 16.56
C PRO A 192 15.00 -9.55 15.62
N PRO A 193 15.65 -8.60 14.90
CA PRO A 193 14.94 -7.67 14.02
C PRO A 193 14.26 -8.34 12.82
N GLY A 194 14.68 -9.55 12.45
CA GLY A 194 14.06 -10.38 11.42
C GLY A 194 12.81 -11.14 11.88
N THR A 195 12.31 -10.87 13.09
CA THR A 195 11.20 -11.63 13.69
C THR A 195 9.88 -10.86 13.82
N VAL A 196 9.83 -9.60 13.35
CA VAL A 196 8.64 -8.73 13.49
C VAL A 196 7.37 -9.40 12.97
N LEU A 197 7.41 -9.94 11.75
CA LEU A 197 6.26 -10.66 11.18
C LEU A 197 5.87 -11.87 12.03
N LYS A 198 6.86 -12.63 12.52
CA LYS A 198 6.64 -13.82 13.34
C LYS A 198 6.00 -13.48 14.69
N SER A 199 6.39 -12.37 15.32
CA SER A 199 5.76 -11.88 16.54
C SER A 199 4.30 -11.52 16.30
N LEU A 200 4.01 -10.75 15.24
CA LEU A 200 2.63 -10.43 14.86
C LEU A 200 1.80 -11.68 14.57
N MET A 201 2.35 -12.69 13.92
CA MET A 201 1.64 -13.94 13.59
C MET A 201 1.08 -14.68 14.80
N LYS A 202 1.66 -14.49 16.00
CA LYS A 202 1.18 -15.14 17.22
C LYS A 202 -0.21 -14.65 17.62
N GLU A 203 -0.49 -13.36 17.45
CA GLU A 203 -1.68 -12.72 18.02
C GLU A 203 -2.56 -12.01 16.98
N ARG A 204 -2.01 -11.69 15.81
CA ARG A 204 -2.64 -10.81 14.82
C ARG A 204 -3.18 -11.50 13.59
N ARG A 205 -3.28 -12.84 13.60
CA ARG A 205 -4.02 -13.61 12.58
C ARG A 205 -5.52 -13.54 12.86
N VAL A 206 -6.08 -12.35 12.69
CA VAL A 206 -7.45 -12.01 13.10
C VAL A 206 -8.40 -11.77 11.92
N ASP A 207 -7.90 -11.84 10.69
CA ASP A 207 -8.68 -11.74 9.46
C ASP A 207 -8.97 -13.14 8.91
N GLU A 208 -10.25 -13.51 8.92
CA GLU A 208 -10.69 -14.83 8.41
C GLU A 208 -10.44 -15.04 6.91
N GLY A 209 -10.31 -13.95 6.15
CA GLY A 209 -10.01 -13.95 4.72
C GLY A 209 -8.53 -14.15 4.44
N ALA A 210 -7.66 -13.94 5.43
CA ALA A 210 -6.22 -14.02 5.32
C ALA A 210 -5.58 -14.70 6.54
N LYS A 211 -6.04 -15.92 6.86
CA LYS A 211 -5.67 -16.69 8.07
C LYS A 211 -4.16 -16.94 8.28
N TYR A 212 -3.34 -16.75 7.25
CA TYR A 212 -1.89 -16.94 7.29
C TYR A 212 -1.10 -15.64 7.28
N SER A 213 -1.76 -14.49 7.36
CA SER A 213 -1.14 -13.18 7.42
C SER A 213 -1.63 -12.46 8.68
N PRO A 214 -0.74 -11.77 9.41
CA PRO A 214 -1.17 -10.98 10.53
C PRO A 214 -1.67 -9.62 10.05
N VAL A 215 -2.52 -8.98 10.85
CA VAL A 215 -3.07 -7.65 10.57
C VAL A 215 -2.33 -6.58 11.38
N PHE A 216 -1.94 -5.50 10.70
CA PHE A 216 -1.55 -4.24 11.34
C PHE A 216 -1.88 -3.04 10.44
N GLY A 217 -2.76 -2.17 10.94
CA GLY A 217 -3.27 -1.01 10.22
C GLY A 217 -4.46 -1.33 9.33
N ARG A 218 -5.01 -0.27 8.74
CA ARG A 218 -6.22 -0.30 7.95
C ARG A 218 -6.08 0.46 6.65
N TYR A 219 -6.52 -0.16 5.57
CA TYR A 219 -6.54 0.42 4.24
C TYR A 219 -7.59 1.51 4.14
N GLY A 220 -7.18 2.66 3.61
CA GLY A 220 -7.98 3.86 3.50
C GLY A 220 -8.06 4.43 2.09
N PHE A 221 -9.15 5.15 1.84
CA PHE A 221 -9.44 5.89 0.63
C PHE A 221 -9.96 7.28 0.99
N VAL A 222 -9.68 8.27 0.14
CA VAL A 222 -10.19 9.63 0.33
C VAL A 222 -11.65 9.67 -0.15
N GLU A 223 -12.53 10.26 0.66
CA GLU A 223 -13.92 10.52 0.25
C GLU A 223 -13.94 11.51 -0.93
N LYS A 224 -14.92 11.40 -1.83
CA LYS A 224 -14.93 12.20 -3.06
C LYS A 224 -14.87 13.71 -2.80
N GLN A 225 -15.58 14.16 -1.77
CA GLN A 225 -15.66 15.56 -1.37
C GLN A 225 -14.32 16.10 -0.82
N ALA A 226 -13.41 15.21 -0.41
CA ALA A 226 -12.10 15.54 0.11
C ALA A 226 -10.97 15.46 -0.93
N HIS A 227 -11.26 15.19 -2.22
CA HIS A 227 -10.22 15.23 -3.26
C HIS A 227 -9.58 16.63 -3.36
N GLY A 228 -8.25 16.67 -3.34
CA GLY A 228 -7.48 17.92 -3.33
C GLY A 228 -7.32 18.55 -1.95
N ALA A 229 -7.92 17.95 -0.90
CA ALA A 229 -7.67 18.38 0.47
C ALA A 229 -6.22 18.12 0.90
N SER A 230 -5.77 18.91 1.88
CA SER A 230 -4.47 18.76 2.52
C SER A 230 -4.66 18.57 4.01
N ILE A 231 -3.97 17.57 4.56
CA ILE A 231 -3.84 17.33 5.99
C ILE A 231 -2.39 17.54 6.41
N LYS A 232 -2.18 17.87 7.69
CA LYS A 232 -0.86 18.14 8.28
C LYS A 232 -0.69 17.37 9.59
N VAL A 233 0.57 17.19 9.98
CA VAL A 233 0.88 16.68 11.32
C VAL A 233 0.28 17.62 12.36
N ASN A 234 -0.32 17.04 13.41
CA ASN A 234 -1.08 17.71 14.47
C ASN A 234 -2.47 18.24 14.08
N ASP A 235 -2.95 17.98 12.87
CA ASP A 235 -4.37 18.22 12.56
C ASP A 235 -5.26 17.36 13.47
N PRO A 236 -6.40 17.90 13.96
CA PRO A 236 -7.30 17.13 14.80
C PRO A 236 -7.92 15.99 13.98
N ALA A 237 -7.93 14.80 14.59
CA ALA A 237 -8.53 13.60 14.01
C ALA A 237 -9.62 13.05 14.94
N SER A 238 -10.67 12.49 14.34
CA SER A 238 -11.74 11.81 15.08
C SER A 238 -12.22 10.60 14.31
N VAL A 239 -12.64 9.56 15.03
CA VAL A 239 -13.35 8.42 14.46
C VAL A 239 -14.81 8.84 14.31
N THR A 240 -15.33 8.80 13.08
CA THR A 240 -16.70 9.24 12.79
C THR A 240 -17.65 8.08 12.52
N ASP A 241 -17.11 6.89 12.24
CA ASP A 241 -17.89 5.67 12.11
C ASP A 241 -17.06 4.42 12.45
N THR A 242 -17.74 3.37 12.95
CA THR A 242 -17.13 2.09 13.28
C THR A 242 -17.98 0.90 12.81
N ILE A 243 -17.33 -0.26 12.68
CA ILE A 243 -17.98 -1.54 12.40
C ILE A 243 -17.88 -2.47 13.61
N ALA A 244 -18.88 -3.32 13.80
CA ALA A 244 -18.95 -4.25 14.93
C ALA A 244 -17.96 -5.41 14.83
N GLU A 245 -17.58 -5.81 13.61
CA GLU A 245 -16.74 -6.96 13.34
C GLU A 245 -15.57 -6.60 12.42
N ARG A 246 -14.48 -7.37 12.49
CA ARG A 246 -13.35 -7.17 11.59
C ARG A 246 -13.75 -7.48 10.15
N THR A 247 -13.19 -6.72 9.22
CA THR A 247 -13.37 -6.99 7.78
C THR A 247 -12.72 -8.31 7.39
N LYS A 248 -13.34 -9.01 6.45
CA LYS A 248 -12.77 -10.18 5.79
C LYS A 248 -12.09 -9.77 4.48
N PHE A 249 -10.78 -9.89 4.39
CA PHE A 249 -10.07 -9.50 3.17
C PHE A 249 -10.30 -10.50 2.03
N CYS A 250 -10.58 -9.98 0.83
CA CYS A 250 -10.73 -10.79 -0.38
C CYS A 250 -10.02 -10.10 -1.55
N LYS A 251 -8.90 -10.68 -2.03
CA LYS A 251 -8.38 -10.36 -3.36
C LYS A 251 -9.28 -11.10 -4.36
N ARG A 252 -10.00 -10.39 -5.22
CA ARG A 252 -10.65 -11.03 -6.38
C ARG A 252 -9.52 -11.71 -7.16
N ASN A 253 -9.54 -13.04 -7.26
CA ASN A 253 -8.63 -13.75 -8.15
C ASN A 253 -8.92 -13.29 -9.58
N SER A 254 -7.95 -12.64 -10.22
CA SER A 254 -7.88 -12.59 -11.66
C SER A 254 -7.77 -14.04 -12.18
N ALA A 255 -8.85 -14.50 -12.83
CA ALA A 255 -8.98 -15.74 -13.60
C ALA A 255 -8.83 -17.08 -12.86
N HIS A 256 -9.94 -17.57 -12.30
CA HIS A 256 -10.30 -18.98 -12.48
C HIS A 256 -11.71 -19.04 -13.06
N TYR A 257 -11.79 -19.17 -14.39
CA TYR A 257 -12.99 -19.70 -15.02
C TYR A 257 -12.99 -21.20 -14.76
N ASN A 258 -13.74 -21.66 -13.76
CA ASN A 258 -14.24 -23.03 -13.80
C ASN A 258 -15.57 -22.95 -14.54
N LEU A 259 -15.53 -23.31 -15.82
CA LEU A 259 -16.74 -23.72 -16.53
C LEU A 259 -17.05 -25.13 -16.02
N ASP A 260 -18.13 -25.27 -15.27
CA ASP A 260 -18.71 -26.59 -15.05
C ASP A 260 -19.34 -27.03 -16.38
N VAL A 261 -18.89 -28.18 -16.89
CA VAL A 261 -19.63 -28.89 -17.93
C VAL A 261 -20.86 -29.47 -17.27
N THR A 262 -22.03 -28.93 -17.61
CA THR A 262 -23.31 -29.55 -17.27
C THR A 262 -23.58 -30.66 -18.27
N ASP A 263 -23.14 -31.86 -17.91
CA ASP A 263 -23.84 -33.13 -18.16
C ASP A 263 -23.52 -34.08 -16.99
#